data_AF-A0A2V9APL1-F1
#
_entry.id   AF-A0A2V9APL1-F1
#
_cell.length_a   1.000
_cell.length_b   1.000
_cell.length_c   1.000
_cell.angle_alpha   90.00
_cell.angle_beta   90.00
_cell.angle_gamma   90.00
#
_symmetry.space_group_name_H-M   'P 1'
#
loop_
_entity.id
_entity.type
_entity.pdbx_description
1 polymer ?
#
loop_
_entity_poly.entity_id
_entity_poly.type
_entity_poly.pdbx_seq_one_letter_code
_entity_poly.pdbx_strand_id
1 'polypeptide(L)'
;MTLGFVVFLVGALSAQRTPDKKLLVNGKSTSAVVLQVDGHSYIDIETLAQITNGSVKFEPNQIVLIIPNSNFDANSPQATAALSKDFASAAIATLAEMKEWKGVLGTMVTFGLAVDGSWAQIYHERVQTSMEQATVAASTNSDHNALQLLSTQFANLAKWESVVVAERQNHNGARTVAPNSLENDPVLTKFSNCGKFLTTMLGSGIFADNPSCD
;
A
#
# COMPACT_ATOMS: atom_id res chain seq x y z
N MET A 1 44.40 -51.44 -19.75
CA MET A 1 44.00 -50.10 -19.24
C MET A 1 42.49 -50.02 -19.26
N THR A 2 41.90 -50.10 -18.08
CA THR A 2 40.48 -49.81 -17.80
C THR A 2 40.24 -48.31 -17.93
N LEU A 3 39.20 -47.88 -18.64
CA LEU A 3 38.68 -46.52 -18.51
C LEU A 3 37.18 -46.57 -18.22
N GLY A 4 36.82 -45.95 -17.11
CA GLY A 4 35.51 -46.04 -16.47
C GLY A 4 34.46 -45.06 -16.99
N PHE A 5 33.23 -45.38 -16.58
CA PHE A 5 31.97 -44.67 -16.71
C PHE A 5 31.98 -43.23 -16.16
N VAL A 6 31.18 -42.34 -16.76
CA VAL A 6 30.38 -41.34 -16.02
C VAL A 6 29.03 -41.15 -16.72
N VAL A 7 27.93 -41.49 -16.05
CA VAL A 7 26.56 -41.15 -16.43
C VAL A 7 26.17 -39.89 -15.65
N PHE A 8 25.83 -38.81 -16.35
CA PHE A 8 25.24 -37.61 -15.74
C PHE A 8 23.72 -37.77 -15.64
N LEU A 9 23.21 -37.98 -14.43
CA LEU A 9 21.79 -37.83 -14.10
C LEU A 9 21.51 -36.35 -13.86
N VAL A 10 20.75 -35.72 -14.75
CA VAL A 10 20.20 -34.37 -14.53
C VAL A 10 18.97 -34.53 -13.63
N GLY A 11 19.12 -34.20 -12.35
CA GLY A 11 18.01 -34.12 -11.42
C GLY A 11 17.16 -32.88 -11.69
N ALA A 12 15.89 -33.06 -12.05
CA ALA A 12 14.91 -31.99 -12.04
C ALA A 12 14.56 -31.65 -10.58
N LEU A 13 15.07 -30.53 -10.06
CA LEU A 13 14.64 -29.96 -8.79
C LEU A 13 13.21 -29.45 -8.96
N SER A 14 12.25 -30.24 -8.48
CA SER A 14 10.89 -29.76 -8.25
C SER A 14 10.92 -28.90 -6.99
N ALA A 15 10.89 -27.57 -7.13
CA ALA A 15 10.73 -26.68 -5.99
C ALA A 15 9.34 -26.92 -5.38
N GLN A 16 9.28 -27.74 -4.34
CA GLN A 16 8.06 -28.02 -3.61
C GLN A 16 7.71 -26.76 -2.79
N ARG A 17 6.79 -25.93 -3.28
CA ARG A 17 6.18 -24.85 -2.48
C ARG A 17 5.43 -25.50 -1.33
N THR A 18 6.01 -25.48 -0.14
CA THR A 18 5.29 -25.81 1.09
C THR A 18 4.30 -24.68 1.40
N PRO A 19 2.99 -24.96 1.51
CA PRO A 19 2.04 -23.99 2.03
C PRO A 19 2.29 -23.82 3.54
N ASP A 20 3.00 -22.76 3.91
CA ASP A 20 3.43 -22.56 5.31
C ASP A 20 2.33 -22.04 6.24
N LYS A 21 1.19 -21.59 5.71
CA LYS A 21 0.11 -21.01 6.52
C LYS A 21 -1.23 -21.67 6.24
N LYS A 22 -1.94 -22.01 7.33
CA LYS A 22 -3.32 -22.51 7.30
C LYS A 22 -4.28 -21.33 7.46
N LEU A 23 -5.30 -21.27 6.61
CA LEU A 23 -6.40 -20.33 6.83
C LEU A 23 -7.44 -20.95 7.77
N LEU A 24 -7.83 -20.20 8.79
CA LEU A 24 -8.97 -20.51 9.65
C LEU A 24 -10.10 -19.53 9.34
N VAL A 25 -11.30 -20.04 9.12
CA VAL A 25 -12.52 -19.23 8.97
C VAL A 25 -13.47 -19.61 10.09
N ASN A 26 -13.91 -18.63 10.88
CA ASN A 26 -14.74 -18.84 12.07
C ASN A 26 -14.15 -19.88 13.03
N GLY A 27 -12.83 -19.87 13.22
CA GLY A 27 -12.11 -20.80 14.08
C GLY A 27 -11.94 -22.22 13.52
N LYS A 28 -12.45 -22.51 12.32
CA LYS A 28 -12.32 -23.81 11.65
C LYS A 28 -11.19 -23.77 10.62
N SER A 29 -10.24 -24.70 10.70
CA SER A 29 -9.21 -24.87 9.69
C SER A 29 -9.85 -25.20 8.34
N THR A 30 -9.37 -24.54 7.30
CA THR A 30 -9.80 -24.75 5.91
C THR A 30 -8.74 -25.54 5.15
N SER A 31 -9.11 -26.03 3.96
CA SER A 31 -8.18 -26.66 3.02
C SER A 31 -7.61 -25.67 1.99
N ALA A 32 -7.84 -24.36 2.15
CA ALA A 32 -7.32 -23.36 1.23
C ALA A 32 -5.79 -23.33 1.24
N VAL A 33 -5.21 -23.23 0.05
CA VAL A 33 -3.79 -22.97 -0.12
C VAL A 33 -3.56 -21.46 0.06
N VAL A 34 -2.74 -21.09 1.03
CA VAL A 34 -2.28 -19.71 1.21
C VAL A 34 -0.88 -19.59 0.58
N LEU A 35 -0.78 -18.78 -0.45
CA LEU A 35 0.50 -18.47 -1.10
C LEU A 35 1.15 -17.29 -0.37
N GLN A 36 2.45 -17.39 -0.07
CA GLN A 36 3.22 -16.24 0.37
C GLN A 36 4.12 -15.74 -0.75
N VAL A 37 4.02 -14.45 -1.06
CA VAL A 37 4.90 -13.73 -2.00
C VAL A 37 5.27 -12.42 -1.34
N ASP A 38 6.57 -12.17 -1.20
CA ASP A 38 7.11 -10.91 -0.66
C ASP A 38 6.51 -10.51 0.71
N GLY A 39 6.34 -11.48 1.61
CA GLY A 39 5.75 -11.25 2.95
C GLY A 39 4.22 -11.11 2.97
N HIS A 40 3.57 -11.00 1.81
CA HIS A 40 2.12 -10.92 1.68
C HIS A 40 1.51 -12.31 1.52
N SER A 41 0.31 -12.50 2.08
CA SER A 41 -0.47 -13.74 1.97
C SER A 41 -1.59 -13.59 0.95
N TYR A 42 -1.63 -14.50 -0.03
CA TYR A 42 -2.60 -14.53 -1.11
C TYR A 42 -3.41 -15.80 -1.03
N ILE A 43 -4.70 -15.70 -1.34
CA ILE A 43 -5.62 -16.82 -1.44
C ILE A 43 -6.41 -16.70 -2.74
N ASP A 44 -6.72 -17.83 -3.35
CA ASP A 44 -7.63 -17.90 -4.48
C ASP A 44 -9.03 -17.40 -4.08
N ILE A 45 -9.54 -16.41 -4.81
CA ILE A 45 -10.79 -15.70 -4.45
C ILE A 45 -12.02 -16.58 -4.61
N GLU A 46 -12.00 -17.52 -5.57
CA GLU A 46 -13.07 -18.48 -5.78
C GLU A 46 -13.11 -19.49 -4.61
N THR A 47 -11.94 -19.98 -4.19
CA THR A 47 -11.78 -20.83 -3.02
C THR A 47 -12.26 -20.14 -1.75
N LEU A 48 -11.94 -18.85 -1.58
CA LEU A 48 -12.43 -18.08 -0.43
C LEU A 48 -13.96 -17.95 -0.45
N ALA A 49 -14.56 -17.69 -1.61
CA ALA A 49 -16.02 -17.67 -1.77
C ALA A 49 -16.62 -19.03 -1.37
N GLN A 50 -16.09 -20.14 -1.86
CA GLN A 50 -16.59 -21.48 -1.52
C GLN A 50 -16.53 -21.76 -0.02
N ILE A 51 -15.41 -21.45 0.63
CA ILE A 51 -15.22 -21.68 2.08
C ILE A 51 -16.24 -20.92 2.92
N THR A 52 -16.61 -19.73 2.46
CA THR A 52 -17.50 -18.81 3.18
C THR A 52 -18.97 -18.96 2.76
N ASN A 53 -19.30 -19.98 1.95
CA ASN A 53 -20.59 -20.13 1.27
C ASN A 53 -20.99 -18.90 0.42
N GLY A 54 -19.99 -18.12 0.00
CA GLY A 54 -20.12 -16.95 -0.84
C GLY A 54 -20.23 -17.25 -2.33
N SER A 55 -20.30 -16.18 -3.10
CA SER A 55 -20.25 -16.18 -4.57
C SER A 55 -19.30 -15.11 -5.06
N VAL A 56 -18.67 -15.34 -6.20
CA VAL A 56 -17.77 -14.38 -6.83
C VAL A 56 -18.21 -14.13 -8.27
N LYS A 57 -18.15 -12.87 -8.70
CA LYS A 57 -18.35 -12.45 -10.09
C LYS A 57 -17.13 -11.68 -10.56
N PHE A 58 -16.66 -12.02 -11.75
CA PHE A 58 -15.58 -11.31 -12.42
C PHE A 58 -16.20 -10.38 -13.46
N GLU A 59 -16.08 -9.09 -13.24
CA GLU A 59 -16.47 -8.04 -14.18
C GLU A 59 -15.20 -7.41 -14.79
N PRO A 60 -15.30 -6.70 -15.94
CA PRO A 60 -14.12 -6.20 -16.63
C PRO A 60 -13.19 -5.29 -15.80
N ASN A 61 -13.75 -4.58 -14.81
CA ASN A 61 -13.03 -3.61 -13.99
C ASN A 61 -13.05 -3.95 -12.48
N GLN A 62 -13.73 -5.02 -12.08
CA GLN A 62 -13.89 -5.35 -10.66
C GLN A 62 -14.18 -6.83 -10.44
N ILE A 63 -13.80 -7.32 -9.27
CA ILE A 63 -14.17 -8.66 -8.79
C ILE A 63 -15.12 -8.47 -7.62
N VAL A 64 -16.35 -8.97 -7.75
CA VAL A 64 -17.40 -8.84 -6.74
C VAL A 64 -17.51 -10.13 -5.95
N LEU A 65 -17.07 -10.11 -4.69
CA LEU A 65 -17.22 -11.22 -3.74
C LEU A 65 -18.39 -10.94 -2.79
N ILE A 66 -19.33 -11.88 -2.70
CA ILE A 66 -20.50 -11.83 -1.81
C ILE A 66 -20.38 -12.97 -0.81
N ILE A 67 -20.42 -12.69 0.50
CA ILE A 67 -20.34 -13.71 1.56
C ILE A 67 -21.64 -13.67 2.40
N PRO A 68 -22.48 -14.72 2.39
CA PRO A 68 -23.66 -14.79 3.25
C PRO A 68 -23.24 -15.13 4.68
N ASN A 69 -23.77 -14.38 5.65
CA ASN A 69 -23.46 -14.41 7.10
C ASN A 69 -22.28 -13.55 7.57
N SER A 70 -21.64 -12.79 6.69
CA SER A 70 -21.25 -11.44 7.12
C SER A 70 -22.56 -10.69 7.30
N ASN A 71 -22.87 -10.21 8.50
CA ASN A 71 -23.98 -9.27 8.70
C ASN A 71 -23.66 -7.97 7.92
N PHE A 72 -23.79 -8.02 6.60
CA PHE A 72 -24.01 -6.88 5.75
C PHE A 72 -25.52 -6.71 5.68
N ASP A 73 -26.10 -6.30 6.81
CA ASP A 73 -27.46 -5.79 6.78
C ASP A 73 -27.47 -4.58 5.85
N ALA A 74 -27.93 -4.78 4.62
CA ALA A 74 -28.29 -3.73 3.67
C ALA A 74 -29.48 -2.87 4.17
N ASN A 75 -29.93 -3.10 5.41
CA ASN A 75 -30.94 -2.34 6.14
C ASN A 75 -30.47 -1.85 7.52
N SER A 76 -29.17 -1.87 7.83
CA SER A 76 -28.65 -1.06 8.94
C SER A 76 -28.78 0.42 8.53
N PRO A 77 -29.33 1.32 9.36
CA PRO A 77 -29.35 2.75 9.05
C PRO A 77 -27.90 3.15 8.80
N GLN A 78 -27.57 3.44 7.53
CA GLN A 78 -26.25 3.79 7.00
C GLN A 78 -25.23 3.86 8.12
N ALA A 79 -24.56 2.73 8.42
CA ALA A 79 -23.51 2.68 9.42
C ALA A 79 -22.66 3.90 9.13
N THR A 80 -22.69 4.88 10.04
CA THR A 80 -22.07 6.19 9.84
C THR A 80 -20.73 5.93 9.20
N ALA A 81 -20.36 6.69 8.16
CA ALA A 81 -19.06 6.61 7.50
C ALA A 81 -17.91 6.97 8.47
N ALA A 82 -18.08 6.72 9.77
CA ALA A 82 -17.20 7.02 10.85
C ALA A 82 -15.96 6.13 10.78
N LEU A 83 -14.84 6.77 11.00
CA LEU A 83 -13.54 6.17 11.18
C LEU A 83 -13.36 5.80 12.65
N SER A 84 -12.66 4.70 12.92
CA SER A 84 -12.26 4.37 14.27
C SER A 84 -11.19 5.36 14.75
N LYS A 85 -11.23 5.71 16.04
CA LYS A 85 -10.32 6.72 16.61
C LYS A 85 -8.86 6.29 16.55
N ASP A 86 -8.59 5.00 16.77
CA ASP A 86 -7.24 4.45 16.76
C ASP A 86 -6.66 4.46 15.35
N PHE A 87 -7.46 4.07 14.35
CA PHE A 87 -7.10 4.21 12.94
C PHE A 87 -6.85 5.68 12.57
N ALA A 88 -7.79 6.59 12.88
CA ALA A 88 -7.66 7.99 12.51
C ALA A 88 -6.41 8.63 13.11
N SER A 89 -6.06 8.30 14.36
CA SER A 89 -4.84 8.77 15.02
C SER A 89 -3.58 8.22 14.34
N ALA A 90 -3.54 6.92 14.03
CA ALA A 90 -2.42 6.31 13.33
C ALA A 90 -2.23 6.88 11.91
N ALA A 91 -3.32 7.07 11.17
CA ALA A 91 -3.30 7.64 9.82
C ALA A 91 -2.85 9.11 9.81
N ILE A 92 -3.22 9.92 10.82
CA ILE A 92 -2.71 11.29 10.99
C ILE A 92 -1.20 11.28 11.23
N ALA A 93 -0.70 10.34 12.05
CA ALA A 93 0.74 10.18 12.25
C ALA A 93 1.46 9.83 10.95
N THR A 94 0.88 8.96 10.12
CA THR A 94 1.43 8.63 8.80
C THR A 94 1.49 9.86 7.89
N LEU A 95 0.43 10.68 7.84
CA LEU A 95 0.44 11.92 7.06
C LEU A 95 1.52 12.90 7.54
N ALA A 96 1.80 12.93 8.84
CA ALA A 96 2.88 13.76 9.38
C ALA A 96 4.24 13.27 8.87
N GLU A 97 4.52 11.97 8.93
CA GLU A 97 5.76 11.39 8.37
C GLU A 97 5.89 11.66 6.86
N MET A 98 4.80 11.54 6.09
CA MET A 98 4.82 11.88 4.66
C MET A 98 5.11 13.36 4.41
N LYS A 99 4.57 14.26 5.26
CA LYS A 99 4.83 15.70 5.16
C LYS A 99 6.29 16.03 5.46
N GLU A 100 6.88 15.38 6.46
CA GLU A 100 8.31 15.51 6.79
C GLU A 100 9.17 15.04 5.61
N TRP A 101 8.90 13.85 5.06
CA TRP A 101 9.63 13.34 3.90
C TRP A 101 9.53 14.28 2.70
N LYS A 102 8.33 14.78 2.39
CA LYS A 102 8.12 15.77 1.33
C LYS A 102 8.91 17.07 1.57
N GLY A 103 8.97 17.55 2.81
CA GLY A 103 9.71 18.77 3.15
C GLY A 103 11.21 18.63 2.91
N VAL A 104 11.75 17.46 3.25
CA VAL A 104 13.17 17.12 3.04
C VAL A 104 13.49 17.02 1.56
N LEU A 105 12.66 16.31 0.79
CA LEU A 105 12.74 16.24 -0.67
C LEU A 105 12.71 17.65 -1.29
N GLY A 106 11.76 18.49 -0.88
CA GLY A 106 11.63 19.85 -1.39
C GLY A 106 12.85 20.71 -1.10
N THR A 107 13.43 20.59 0.09
CA THR A 107 14.67 21.29 0.48
C THR A 107 15.83 20.84 -0.40
N MET A 108 15.98 19.54 -0.62
CA MET A 108 17.05 19.01 -1.47
C MET A 108 16.91 19.50 -2.89
N VAL A 109 15.72 19.42 -3.48
CA VAL A 109 15.43 19.93 -4.82
C VAL A 109 15.79 21.41 -4.92
N THR A 110 15.37 22.23 -3.95
CA THR A 110 15.58 23.69 -3.96
C THR A 110 17.06 24.08 -3.84
N PHE A 111 17.82 23.42 -2.96
CA PHE A 111 19.19 23.82 -2.65
C PHE A 111 20.26 23.01 -3.40
N GLY A 112 19.87 22.11 -4.31
CA GLY A 112 20.86 21.41 -5.12
C GLY A 112 21.75 20.43 -4.34
N LEU A 113 21.33 20.01 -3.14
CA LEU A 113 22.20 19.24 -2.23
C LEU A 113 22.60 17.90 -2.87
N ALA A 114 23.87 17.51 -2.72
CA ALA A 114 24.35 16.19 -3.10
C ALA A 114 23.82 15.18 -2.08
N VAL A 115 23.16 14.14 -2.58
CA VAL A 115 22.50 13.16 -1.73
C VAL A 115 22.87 11.76 -2.21
N ASP A 116 23.45 10.96 -1.32
CA ASP A 116 23.47 9.51 -1.47
C ASP A 116 22.05 8.99 -1.20
N GLY A 117 21.57 7.94 -1.86
CA GLY A 117 20.16 7.49 -1.73
C GLY A 117 19.74 7.01 -0.32
N SER A 118 20.64 7.03 0.66
CA SER A 118 20.44 6.46 2.00
C SER A 118 19.41 7.21 2.85
N TRP A 119 19.31 8.54 2.74
CA TRP A 119 18.31 9.33 3.48
C TRP A 119 16.90 9.07 2.97
N ALA A 120 16.70 8.92 1.65
CA ALA A 120 15.38 8.70 1.07
C ALA A 120 14.79 7.41 1.61
N GLN A 121 15.63 6.38 1.73
CA GLN A 121 15.32 5.12 2.36
C GLN A 121 14.91 5.29 3.84
N ILE A 122 15.60 6.11 4.62
CA ILE A 122 15.25 6.38 6.03
C ILE A 122 13.82 6.95 6.16
N TYR A 123 13.46 7.92 5.33
CA TYR A 123 12.11 8.50 5.37
C TYR A 123 11.06 7.53 4.83
N HIS A 124 11.37 6.78 3.78
CA HIS A 124 10.50 5.74 3.26
C HIS A 124 10.19 4.70 4.35
N GLU A 125 11.19 4.20 5.06
CA GLU A 125 11.04 3.23 6.14
C GLU A 125 10.20 3.77 7.31
N ARG A 126 10.34 5.06 7.65
CA ARG A 126 9.50 5.71 8.69
C ARG A 126 8.03 5.74 8.28
N VAL A 127 7.74 6.17 7.05
CA VAL A 127 6.36 6.21 6.55
C VAL A 127 5.79 4.79 6.47
N GLN A 128 6.57 3.83 6.00
CA GLN A 128 6.17 2.42 5.94
C GLN A 128 5.84 1.87 7.33
N THR A 129 6.69 2.11 8.33
CA THR A 129 6.43 1.70 9.71
C THR A 129 5.13 2.32 10.25
N SER A 130 4.88 3.59 9.95
CA SER A 130 3.62 4.25 10.35
C SER A 130 2.40 3.69 9.59
N MET A 131 2.55 3.34 8.31
CA MET A 131 1.51 2.68 7.51
C MET A 131 1.14 1.30 8.08
N GLU A 132 2.12 0.53 8.55
CA GLU A 132 1.87 -0.76 9.21
C GLU A 132 1.03 -0.58 10.48
N GLN A 133 1.31 0.46 11.28
CA GLN A 133 0.51 0.78 12.47
C GLN A 133 -0.92 1.19 12.09
N ALA A 134 -1.10 2.02 11.07
CA ALA A 134 -2.43 2.39 10.56
C ALA A 134 -3.20 1.16 10.02
N THR A 135 -2.49 0.24 9.38
CA THR A 135 -3.06 -1.02 8.88
C THR A 135 -3.55 -1.91 10.02
N VAL A 136 -2.76 -2.05 11.09
CA VAL A 136 -3.15 -2.82 12.29
C VAL A 136 -4.33 -2.18 13.01
N ALA A 137 -4.43 -0.85 13.02
CA ALA A 137 -5.51 -0.12 13.67
C ALA A 137 -6.82 -0.09 12.87
N ALA A 138 -6.79 -0.35 11.56
CA ALA A 138 -7.97 -0.38 10.70
C ALA A 138 -8.89 -1.54 11.09
N SER A 139 -10.11 -1.22 11.53
CA SER A 139 -11.07 -2.19 12.07
C SER A 139 -12.45 -2.13 11.43
N THR A 140 -12.71 -1.11 10.62
CA THR A 140 -13.99 -0.88 9.94
C THR A 140 -13.79 -0.75 8.43
N ASN A 141 -14.88 -0.91 7.66
CA ASN A 141 -14.83 -0.69 6.21
C ASN A 141 -14.40 0.75 5.86
N SER A 142 -14.88 1.74 6.63
CA SER A 142 -14.47 3.15 6.47
C SER A 142 -12.97 3.32 6.69
N ASP A 143 -12.39 2.63 7.69
CA ASP A 143 -10.95 2.65 7.94
C ASP A 143 -10.17 2.03 6.77
N HIS A 144 -10.61 0.87 6.28
CA HIS A 144 -9.96 0.20 5.15
C HIS A 144 -10.00 1.04 3.87
N ASN A 145 -11.11 1.72 3.60
CA ASN A 145 -11.22 2.62 2.46
C ASN A 145 -10.31 3.85 2.62
N ALA A 146 -10.28 4.46 3.81
CA ALA A 146 -9.36 5.56 4.10
C ALA A 146 -7.88 5.14 4.02
N LEU A 147 -7.56 3.91 4.45
CA LEU A 147 -6.22 3.32 4.36
C LEU A 147 -5.78 3.16 2.90
N GLN A 148 -6.70 2.84 1.99
CA GLN A 148 -6.40 2.77 0.55
C GLN A 148 -6.03 4.15 -0.02
N LEU A 149 -6.76 5.21 0.37
CA LEU A 149 -6.42 6.58 -0.04
C LEU A 149 -5.04 6.99 0.51
N LEU A 150 -4.74 6.64 1.77
CA LEU A 150 -3.46 6.91 2.41
C LEU A 150 -2.30 6.14 1.73
N SER A 151 -2.51 4.86 1.40
CA SER A 151 -1.54 4.04 0.67
C SER A 151 -1.24 4.61 -0.72
N THR A 152 -2.27 5.10 -1.43
CA THR A 152 -2.11 5.76 -2.72
C THR A 152 -1.28 7.03 -2.60
N GLN A 153 -1.48 7.83 -1.55
CA GLN A 153 -0.64 9.00 -1.29
C GLN A 153 0.82 8.64 -1.02
N PHE A 154 1.07 7.59 -0.23
CA PHE A 154 2.43 7.11 0.01
C PHE A 154 3.12 6.70 -1.30
N ALA A 155 2.45 5.91 -2.13
CA ALA A 155 2.98 5.47 -3.43
C ALA A 155 3.27 6.65 -4.37
N ASN A 156 2.40 7.66 -4.38
CA ASN A 156 2.59 8.88 -5.17
C ASN A 156 3.83 9.67 -4.70
N LEU A 157 4.07 9.76 -3.39
CA LEU A 157 5.26 10.42 -2.83
C LEU A 157 6.54 9.65 -3.18
N ALA A 158 6.54 8.33 -3.04
CA ALA A 158 7.67 7.48 -3.42
C ALA A 158 7.99 7.58 -4.92
N LYS A 159 6.97 7.63 -5.77
CA LYS A 159 7.14 7.86 -7.20
C LYS A 159 7.78 9.22 -7.49
N TRP A 160 7.36 10.27 -6.78
CA TRP A 160 7.95 11.59 -6.95
C TRP A 160 9.42 11.63 -6.51
N GLU A 161 9.75 11.01 -5.38
CA GLU A 161 11.13 10.85 -4.92
C GLU A 161 12.01 10.15 -5.94
N SER A 162 11.56 9.00 -6.47
CA SER A 162 12.27 8.26 -7.51
C SER A 162 12.56 9.13 -8.75
N VAL A 163 11.59 9.96 -9.19
CA VAL A 163 11.79 10.89 -10.31
C VAL A 163 12.85 11.94 -9.98
N VAL A 164 12.78 12.55 -8.79
CA VAL A 164 13.75 13.55 -8.34
C VAL A 164 15.18 12.96 -8.30
N VAL A 165 15.33 11.75 -7.74
CA VAL A 165 16.63 11.07 -7.66
C VAL A 165 17.15 10.73 -9.06
N ALA A 166 16.31 10.20 -9.94
CA ALA A 166 16.70 9.84 -11.31
C ALA A 166 17.12 11.07 -12.13
N GLU A 167 16.40 12.19 -12.04
CA GLU A 167 16.79 13.42 -12.72
C GLU A 167 18.14 13.95 -12.25
N ARG A 168 18.40 13.92 -10.93
CA ARG A 168 19.70 14.30 -10.36
C ARG A 168 20.84 13.38 -10.83
N GLN A 169 20.62 12.07 -10.83
CA GLN A 169 21.62 11.10 -11.30
C GLN A 169 21.96 11.30 -12.79
N ASN A 170 20.99 11.72 -13.59
CA ASN A 170 21.18 12.03 -15.01
C ASN A 170 21.71 13.45 -15.27
N HIS A 171 22.16 14.16 -14.23
CA HIS A 171 22.61 15.57 -14.30
C HIS A 171 21.57 16.52 -14.90
N ASN A 172 20.29 16.16 -14.83
CA ASN A 172 19.19 16.98 -15.30
C ASN A 172 18.73 17.91 -14.17
N GLY A 173 19.09 19.18 -14.29
CA GLY A 173 18.73 20.22 -13.33
C GLY A 173 17.33 20.84 -13.51
N ALA A 174 16.54 20.41 -14.52
CA ALA A 174 15.32 21.11 -14.93
C ALA A 174 14.31 21.32 -13.77
N ARG A 175 14.23 20.37 -12.83
CA ARG A 175 13.41 20.51 -11.61
C ARG A 175 14.20 20.88 -10.35
N THR A 176 15.53 20.92 -10.39
CA THR A 176 16.37 20.93 -9.18
C THR A 176 17.35 22.10 -9.06
N VAL A 177 17.32 23.06 -10.00
CA VAL A 177 18.19 24.26 -9.94
C VAL A 177 17.47 25.58 -10.20
N ALA A 178 16.20 25.55 -10.62
CA ALA A 178 15.45 26.78 -10.84
C ALA A 178 14.78 27.24 -9.53
N PRO A 179 14.91 28.51 -9.12
CA PRO A 179 14.08 29.08 -8.07
C PRO A 179 12.61 28.83 -8.45
N ASN A 180 11.82 28.26 -7.54
CA ASN A 180 10.41 27.92 -7.74
C ASN A 180 10.11 26.70 -8.64
N SER A 181 11.10 25.84 -8.91
CA SER A 181 10.88 24.61 -9.69
C SER A 181 9.80 23.68 -9.14
N LEU A 182 9.47 23.82 -7.85
CA LEU A 182 8.43 23.06 -7.15
C LEU A 182 7.07 23.76 -7.08
N GLU A 183 7.01 25.06 -7.37
CA GLU A 183 5.84 25.91 -7.09
C GLU A 183 4.65 25.57 -8.02
N ASN A 184 4.95 25.06 -9.22
CA ASN A 184 3.96 24.65 -10.22
C ASN A 184 4.07 23.15 -10.56
N ASP A 185 4.70 22.33 -9.71
CA ASP A 185 4.79 20.90 -9.93
C ASP A 185 3.40 20.25 -9.72
N PRO A 186 2.76 19.71 -10.76
CA PRO A 186 1.39 19.19 -10.67
C PRO A 186 1.28 17.96 -9.75
N VAL A 187 2.36 17.18 -9.59
CA VAL A 187 2.41 16.04 -8.67
C VAL A 187 2.39 16.56 -7.23
N LEU A 188 3.18 17.60 -6.93
CA LEU A 188 3.19 18.23 -5.62
C LEU A 188 1.89 18.94 -5.28
N THR A 189 1.24 19.59 -6.26
CA THR A 189 -0.08 20.18 -6.09
C THR A 189 -1.11 19.11 -5.76
N LYS A 190 -1.16 18.00 -6.53
CA LYS A 190 -2.08 16.88 -6.29
C LYS A 190 -1.86 16.26 -4.90
N PHE A 191 -0.61 15.98 -4.56
CA PHE A 191 -0.23 15.47 -3.23
C PHE A 191 -0.66 16.42 -2.10
N SER A 192 -0.48 17.73 -2.27
CA SER A 192 -0.88 18.71 -1.26
C SER A 192 -2.39 18.76 -1.08
N ASN A 193 -3.15 18.66 -2.18
CA ASN A 193 -4.61 18.68 -2.15
C ASN A 193 -5.17 17.44 -1.48
N CYS A 194 -4.67 16.25 -1.83
CA CYS A 194 -5.09 15.03 -1.16
C CYS A 194 -4.66 15.03 0.32
N GLY A 195 -3.44 15.45 0.66
CA GLY A 195 -2.99 15.53 2.05
C GLY A 195 -3.88 16.44 2.91
N LYS A 196 -4.33 17.59 2.36
CA LYS A 196 -5.31 18.46 3.02
C LYS A 196 -6.65 17.76 3.20
N PHE A 197 -7.16 17.12 2.14
CA PHE A 197 -8.40 16.36 2.20
C PHE A 197 -8.34 15.25 3.28
N LEU A 198 -7.29 14.42 3.27
CA LEU A 198 -7.11 13.34 4.23
C LEU A 198 -7.00 13.88 5.66
N THR A 199 -6.28 14.98 5.88
CA THR A 199 -6.21 15.61 7.21
C THR A 199 -7.60 16.03 7.72
N THR A 200 -8.43 16.62 6.84
CA THR A 200 -9.81 17.00 7.18
C THR A 200 -10.71 15.78 7.42
N MET A 201 -10.62 14.76 6.57
CA MET A 201 -11.40 13.53 6.68
C MET A 201 -11.07 12.75 7.96
N LEU A 202 -9.79 12.57 8.27
CA LEU A 202 -9.33 11.88 9.46
C LEU A 202 -9.66 12.68 10.73
N GLY A 203 -9.54 14.02 10.67
CA GLY A 203 -9.86 14.91 11.78
C GLY A 203 -11.37 15.00 12.07
N SER A 204 -12.22 14.92 11.04
CA SER A 204 -13.67 14.83 11.21
C SER A 204 -14.12 13.45 11.69
N GLY A 205 -13.29 12.43 11.46
CA GLY A 205 -13.60 11.04 11.72
C GLY A 205 -14.67 10.51 10.77
N ILE A 206 -14.95 11.17 9.63
CA ILE A 206 -15.94 10.74 8.65
C ILE A 206 -15.23 10.50 7.33
N PHE A 207 -15.24 9.26 6.89
CA PHE A 207 -14.79 8.83 5.57
C PHE A 207 -15.57 9.54 4.48
N ALA A 208 -14.80 10.00 3.50
CA ALA A 208 -15.28 10.46 2.21
C ALA A 208 -14.23 10.05 1.17
N ASP A 209 -14.64 10.00 -0.09
CA ASP A 209 -13.71 9.84 -1.20
C ASP A 209 -13.41 11.22 -1.83
N ASN A 210 -12.27 11.35 -2.49
CA ASN A 210 -11.88 12.59 -3.17
C ASN A 210 -10.98 12.31 -4.37
N PRO A 211 -11.34 12.81 -5.58
CA PRO A 211 -10.54 12.62 -6.79
C PRO A 211 -9.12 13.19 -6.73
N SER A 212 -8.81 14.07 -5.77
CA SER A 212 -7.43 14.52 -5.56
C SER A 212 -6.51 13.42 -5.05
N CYS A 213 -7.07 12.33 -4.51
CA CYS A 213 -6.35 11.20 -3.91
C CYS A 213 -6.15 10.01 -4.83
N ASP A 214 -6.72 10.03 -6.04
CA ASP A 214 -6.57 9.00 -7.08
C ASP A 214 -5.18 8.97 -7.73
#